data_AF-A0A954V973-F1
#
_entry.id   AF-A0A954V973-F1
#
_cell.length_a   1.000
_cell.length_b   1.000
_cell.length_c   1.000
_cell.angle_alpha   90.00
_cell.angle_beta   90.00
_cell.angle_gamma   90.00
#
_symmetry.space_group_name_H-M   'P 1'
#
loop_
_entity.id
_entity.type
_entity.pdbx_description
1 polymer ?
#
loop_
_entity_poly.entity_id
_entity_poly.type
_entity_poly.pdbx_seq_one_letter_code
_entity_poly.pdbx_strand_id
1 'polypeptide(L)'
;MRQYLDLLRHILDHGTSKSDRTGVGTRSVFGYQMRFDLTEGFPLLTTKKLHWKSIAHELIWFLRGDSNIAYLRDHRVSIWNEWADEHGELGPVYGVQWRSWRGEGGESIDQIAQVLEQLRHNPDSRRMIVSAWNVADVPRMALPPCHLLFQFYVASGRLSCQMYQRSADVFLGVPFN
;
A
#
# COMPACT_ATOMS: atom_id res chain seq x y z
N MET A 1 17.52 4.08 4.45
CA MET A 1 17.63 4.61 3.07
C MET A 1 18.59 3.83 2.19
N ARG A 2 19.73 3.34 2.73
CA ARG A 2 20.64 2.44 2.02
C ARG A 2 19.92 1.23 1.44
N GLN A 3 18.97 0.66 2.17
CA GLN A 3 18.11 -0.46 1.76
C GLN A 3 17.41 -0.22 0.40
N TYR A 4 16.91 1.00 0.16
CA TYR A 4 16.25 1.35 -1.10
C TYR A 4 17.24 1.41 -2.27
N LEU A 5 18.41 2.01 -2.05
CA LEU A 5 19.46 2.09 -3.06
C LEU A 5 20.05 0.71 -3.37
N ASP A 6 20.17 -0.15 -2.35
CA ASP A 6 20.61 -1.53 -2.51
C ASP A 6 19.59 -2.34 -3.33
N LEU A 7 18.28 -2.13 -3.15
CA LEU A 7 17.24 -2.71 -4.01
C LEU A 7 17.36 -2.23 -5.46
N LEU A 8 17.49 -0.92 -5.70
CA LEU A 8 17.68 -0.37 -7.04
C LEU A 8 18.90 -0.99 -7.72
N ARG A 9 20.04 -1.02 -7.01
CA ARG A 9 21.28 -1.62 -7.52
C ARG A 9 21.08 -3.11 -7.81
N HIS A 10 20.44 -3.85 -6.91
CA HIS A 10 20.16 -5.27 -7.12
C HIS A 10 19.33 -5.54 -8.38
N ILE A 11 18.31 -4.72 -8.67
CA ILE A 11 17.54 -4.82 -9.91
C ILE A 11 18.39 -4.49 -11.14
N LEU A 12 19.25 -3.47 -11.04
CA LEU A 12 20.17 -3.07 -12.11
C LEU A 12 21.34 -4.03 -12.32
N ASP A 13 21.68 -4.88 -11.36
CA ASP A 13 22.77 -5.84 -11.53
C ASP A 13 22.22 -7.20 -11.95
N HIS A 14 21.10 -7.63 -11.34
CA HIS A 14 20.60 -9.01 -11.45
C HIS A 14 19.22 -9.15 -12.09
N GLY A 15 18.51 -8.05 -12.34
CA GLY A 15 17.17 -8.13 -12.89
C GLY A 15 17.14 -8.61 -14.33
N THR A 16 16.09 -9.34 -14.69
CA THR A 16 15.85 -9.83 -16.04
C THR A 16 14.93 -8.86 -16.78
N SER A 17 15.24 -8.59 -18.05
CA SER A 17 14.37 -7.82 -18.94
C SER A 17 13.03 -8.53 -19.12
N LYS A 18 11.94 -7.80 -18.92
CA LYS A 18 10.58 -8.34 -18.99
C LYS A 18 9.64 -7.31 -19.58
N SER A 19 8.88 -7.71 -20.59
CA SER A 19 7.77 -6.91 -21.13
C SER A 19 6.68 -6.74 -20.07
N ASP A 20 6.03 -5.58 -20.04
CA ASP A 20 4.95 -5.26 -19.11
C ASP A 20 3.69 -4.80 -19.86
N ARG A 21 2.58 -4.61 -19.13
CA ARG A 21 1.29 -4.26 -19.73
C ARG A 21 1.29 -2.90 -20.44
N THR A 22 2.21 -1.99 -20.07
CA THR A 22 2.31 -0.66 -20.65
C THR A 22 3.13 -0.62 -21.94
N GLY A 23 3.83 -1.71 -22.27
CA GLY A 23 4.69 -1.79 -23.46
C GLY A 23 6.02 -1.06 -23.35
N VAL A 24 6.35 -0.50 -22.17
CA VAL A 24 7.62 0.20 -21.90
C VAL A 24 8.76 -0.80 -21.70
N GLY A 25 8.45 -1.94 -21.07
CA GLY A 25 9.46 -2.92 -20.66
C GLY A 25 10.07 -2.56 -19.31
N THR A 26 10.50 -3.59 -18.58
CA THR A 26 11.02 -3.47 -17.21
C THR A 26 12.27 -4.31 -17.06
N ARG A 27 13.09 -3.96 -16.07
CA ARG A 27 14.08 -4.87 -15.50
C ARG A 27 13.55 -5.34 -14.15
N SER A 28 13.42 -6.65 -13.97
CA SER A 28 12.62 -7.21 -12.88
C SER A 28 13.35 -8.28 -12.09
N VAL A 29 13.09 -8.30 -10.78
CA VAL A 29 13.42 -9.40 -9.86
C VAL A 29 12.12 -9.86 -9.20
N PHE A 30 12.09 -11.09 -8.68
CA PHE A 30 10.92 -11.63 -7.98
C PHE A 30 11.28 -12.04 -6.56
N GLY A 31 10.63 -11.39 -5.59
CA GLY A 31 10.94 -11.53 -4.17
C GLY A 31 12.13 -10.67 -3.75
N TYR A 32 11.87 -9.68 -2.90
CA TYR A 32 12.90 -8.91 -2.23
C TYR A 32 12.33 -8.41 -0.91
N GLN A 33 13.16 -8.31 0.13
CA GLN A 33 12.71 -7.82 1.44
C GLN A 33 13.63 -6.70 1.92
N MET A 34 13.00 -5.61 2.37
CA MET A 34 13.68 -4.52 3.07
C MET A 34 13.20 -4.47 4.52
N ARG A 35 14.06 -3.97 5.41
CA ARG A 35 13.72 -3.70 6.81
C ARG A 35 14.16 -2.30 7.19
N PHE A 36 13.29 -1.59 7.89
CA PHE A 36 13.52 -0.24 8.39
C PHE A 36 13.29 -0.22 9.90
N ASP A 37 14.32 0.16 10.65
CA ASP A 37 14.15 0.44 12.08
C ASP A 37 13.63 1.88 12.22
N LEU A 38 12.38 2.01 12.65
CA LEU A 38 11.72 3.31 12.79
C LEU A 38 12.23 4.12 13.99
N THR A 39 13.01 3.52 14.89
CA THR A 39 13.66 4.25 15.99
C THR A 39 14.92 4.99 15.56
N GLU A 40 15.50 4.63 14.42
CA GLU A 40 16.61 5.35 13.78
C GLU A 40 16.13 6.54 12.94
N GLY A 41 14.81 6.71 12.79
CA GLY A 41 14.18 7.81 12.06
C GLY A 41 13.11 7.37 11.07
N PHE A 42 12.39 8.35 10.52
CA PHE A 42 11.33 8.09 9.54
C PHE A 42 11.93 7.78 8.15
N PRO A 43 11.60 6.64 7.51
CA PRO A 43 12.27 6.15 6.31
C PRO A 43 11.86 6.86 5.01
N LEU A 44 11.72 8.19 5.03
CA LEU A 44 11.44 9.00 3.84
C LEU A 44 12.70 9.15 2.98
N LEU A 45 12.54 9.07 1.65
CA LEU A 45 13.66 9.27 0.76
C LEU A 45 14.28 10.67 0.85
N THR A 46 15.59 10.70 1.05
CA THR A 46 16.44 11.90 1.07
C THR A 46 17.26 12.09 -0.21
N THR A 47 17.45 11.05 -1.01
CA THR A 47 18.22 11.12 -2.28
C THR A 47 17.43 11.71 -3.45
N LYS A 48 16.12 11.88 -3.29
CA LYS A 48 15.26 12.66 -4.17
C LYS A 48 14.15 13.32 -3.36
N LYS A 49 13.69 14.50 -3.78
CA LYS A 49 12.56 15.17 -3.13
C LYS A 49 11.27 14.39 -3.40
N LEU A 50 10.56 14.05 -2.33
CA LEU A 50 9.23 13.43 -2.41
C LEU A 50 8.13 14.45 -2.16
N HIS A 51 6.96 14.21 -2.76
CA HIS A 51 5.78 15.03 -2.53
C HIS A 51 5.01 14.52 -1.31
N TRP A 52 5.57 14.78 -0.12
CA TRP A 52 5.04 14.31 1.19
C TRP A 52 3.54 14.56 1.37
N LYS A 53 3.05 15.71 0.89
CA LYS A 53 1.63 16.07 0.95
C LYS A 53 0.73 15.00 0.31
N SER A 54 1.13 14.46 -0.85
CA SER A 54 0.38 13.40 -1.51
C SER A 54 0.33 12.13 -0.68
N ILE A 55 1.49 11.71 -0.13
CA ILE A 55 1.60 10.50 0.70
C ILE A 55 0.67 10.57 1.91
N ALA A 56 0.71 11.70 2.63
CA ALA A 56 -0.10 11.89 3.83
C ALA A 56 -1.61 11.89 3.53
N HIS A 57 -2.04 12.64 2.51
CA HIS A 57 -3.46 12.70 2.14
C HIS A 57 -3.98 11.39 1.57
N GLU A 58 -3.16 10.64 0.82
CA GLU A 58 -3.53 9.31 0.34
C GLU A 58 -3.77 8.34 1.50
N LEU A 59 -2.88 8.31 2.50
CA LEU A 59 -3.09 7.47 3.68
C LEU A 59 -4.35 7.86 4.46
N ILE A 60 -4.61 9.16 4.63
CA ILE A 60 -5.85 9.63 5.27
C ILE A 60 -7.07 9.20 4.45
N TRP A 61 -7.01 9.32 3.13
CA TRP A 61 -8.08 8.91 2.20
C TRP A 61 -8.36 7.41 2.30
N PHE A 62 -7.34 6.55 2.32
CA PHE A 62 -7.50 5.12 2.60
C PHE A 62 -8.15 4.87 3.96
N LEU A 63 -7.68 5.55 5.01
CA LEU A 63 -8.23 5.41 6.37
C LEU A 63 -9.66 5.93 6.47
N ARG A 64 -10.12 6.83 5.59
CA ARG A 64 -11.53 7.26 5.51
C ARG A 64 -12.44 6.21 4.88
N GLY A 65 -11.89 5.17 4.27
CA GLY A 65 -12.66 4.16 3.55
C GLY A 65 -13.12 4.63 2.16
N ASP A 66 -12.52 5.71 1.66
CA ASP A 66 -12.96 6.39 0.44
C ASP A 66 -12.36 5.73 -0.82
N SER A 67 -13.08 5.83 -1.93
CA SER A 67 -12.67 5.38 -3.26
C SER A 67 -12.90 6.43 -4.35
N ASN A 68 -13.48 7.58 -4.01
CA ASN A 68 -13.62 8.71 -4.92
C ASN A 68 -12.47 9.71 -4.72
N ILE A 69 -11.93 10.25 -5.81
CA ILE A 69 -10.80 11.19 -5.76
C ILE A 69 -11.18 12.62 -5.37
N ALA A 70 -12.45 12.92 -5.07
CA ALA A 70 -12.90 14.26 -4.66
C ALA A 70 -12.12 14.79 -3.44
N TYR A 71 -11.96 13.99 -2.38
CA TYR A 71 -11.14 14.37 -1.22
C TYR A 71 -9.70 14.70 -1.62
N LEU A 72 -9.09 13.90 -2.49
CA LEU A 72 -7.71 14.13 -2.95
C LEU A 72 -7.62 15.43 -3.75
N ARG A 73 -8.58 15.69 -4.65
CA ARG A 73 -8.67 16.91 -5.46
C ARG A 73 -8.83 18.16 -4.60
N ASP A 74 -9.69 18.12 -3.59
CA ASP A 74 -9.88 19.23 -2.63
C ASP A 74 -8.58 19.58 -1.90
N HIS A 75 -7.72 18.58 -1.69
CA HIS A 75 -6.40 18.74 -1.09
C HIS A 75 -5.27 18.93 -2.11
N ARG A 76 -5.58 19.15 -3.39
CA ARG A 76 -4.61 19.34 -4.49
C ARG A 76 -3.66 18.15 -4.66
N VAL A 77 -4.19 16.94 -4.54
CA VAL A 77 -3.50 15.68 -4.78
C VAL A 77 -4.12 15.00 -6.00
N SER A 78 -3.29 14.70 -7.00
CA SER A 78 -3.72 14.22 -8.32
C SER A 78 -3.20 12.83 -8.67
N ILE A 79 -2.55 12.12 -7.73
CA ILE A 79 -1.83 10.85 -7.98
C ILE A 79 -2.73 9.66 -8.35
N TRP A 80 -4.06 9.84 -8.34
CA TRP A 80 -5.06 8.83 -8.71
C TRP A 80 -5.89 9.23 -9.93
N ASN A 81 -5.62 10.41 -10.52
CA ASN A 81 -6.46 10.98 -11.57
C ASN A 81 -6.53 10.11 -12.82
N GLU A 82 -5.42 9.45 -13.19
CA GLU A 82 -5.29 8.66 -14.41
C GLU A 82 -6.08 7.35 -14.38
N TRP A 83 -6.51 6.91 -13.19
CA TRP A 83 -7.27 5.67 -13.01
C TRP A 83 -8.75 5.89 -12.69
N ALA A 84 -9.12 7.10 -12.28
CA ALA A 84 -10.50 7.39 -11.91
C ALA A 84 -11.38 7.55 -13.16
N ASP A 85 -12.65 7.15 -13.05
CA ASP A 85 -13.64 7.38 -14.11
C ASP A 85 -14.09 8.85 -14.18
N GLU A 86 -15.08 9.14 -15.05
CA GLU A 86 -15.61 10.49 -15.25
C GLU A 86 -16.26 11.10 -14.00
N HIS A 87 -16.69 10.26 -13.05
CA HIS A 87 -17.25 10.67 -11.77
C HIS A 87 -16.21 10.70 -10.64
N GLY A 88 -14.97 10.33 -10.93
CA GLY A 88 -13.88 10.28 -9.98
C GLY A 88 -13.81 8.98 -9.16
N GLU A 89 -14.55 7.94 -9.55
CA GLU A 89 -14.58 6.65 -8.85
C GLU A 89 -13.44 5.73 -9.29
N LEU A 90 -12.91 4.97 -8.32
CA LEU A 90 -11.88 3.95 -8.56
C LEU A 90 -12.40 2.52 -8.36
N GLY A 91 -13.68 2.36 -8.02
CA GLY A 91 -14.24 1.10 -7.56
C GLY A 91 -13.77 0.74 -6.14
N PRO A 92 -13.95 -0.51 -5.68
CA PRO A 92 -13.73 -0.88 -4.29
C PRO A 92 -12.23 -1.14 -3.98
N VAL A 93 -11.37 -0.13 -4.21
CA VAL A 93 -9.93 -0.17 -3.95
C VAL A 93 -9.60 -0.09 -2.45
N TYR A 94 -8.31 0.00 -2.11
CA TYR A 94 -7.73 -0.08 -0.76
C TYR A 94 -8.63 0.40 0.39
N GLY A 95 -9.02 1.68 0.42
CA GLY A 95 -9.80 2.25 1.53
C GLY A 95 -11.09 1.48 1.80
N VAL A 96 -11.84 1.18 0.73
CA VAL A 96 -13.07 0.38 0.81
C VAL A 96 -12.79 -0.99 1.41
N GLN A 97 -11.72 -1.67 0.99
CA GLN A 97 -11.38 -2.97 1.55
C GLN A 97 -10.88 -2.87 3.00
N TRP A 98 -10.15 -1.81 3.37
CA TRP A 98 -9.61 -1.65 4.73
C TRP A 98 -10.69 -1.35 5.76
N ARG A 99 -11.70 -0.56 5.39
CA ARG A 99 -12.74 -0.07 6.32
C ARG A 99 -14.09 -0.75 6.16
N SER A 100 -14.37 -1.32 4.98
CA SER A 100 -15.69 -1.81 4.62
C SER A 100 -15.63 -3.05 3.70
N TRP A 101 -14.77 -4.01 4.03
CA TRP A 101 -14.65 -5.25 3.27
C TRP A 101 -15.99 -5.98 3.24
N ARG A 102 -16.49 -6.32 2.04
CA ARG A 102 -17.76 -7.03 1.88
C ARG A 102 -17.57 -8.52 2.11
N GLY A 103 -18.09 -9.02 3.23
CA GLY A 103 -18.14 -10.42 3.59
C GLY A 103 -19.32 -11.16 2.94
N GLU A 104 -19.41 -12.46 3.22
CA GLU A 104 -20.57 -13.26 2.86
C GLU A 104 -21.84 -12.71 3.55
N GLY A 105 -22.98 -12.75 2.88
CA GLY A 105 -24.25 -12.26 3.46
C GLY A 105 -24.40 -10.73 3.54
N GLY A 106 -23.45 -9.96 3.00
CA GLY A 106 -23.54 -8.50 2.94
C GLY A 106 -23.01 -7.78 4.18
N GLU A 107 -22.38 -8.49 5.11
CA GLU A 107 -21.67 -7.89 6.23
C GLU A 107 -20.49 -7.02 5.75
N SER A 108 -20.26 -5.91 6.44
CA SER A 108 -19.12 -5.02 6.22
C SER A 108 -18.10 -5.19 7.34
N ILE A 109 -16.87 -5.54 6.98
CA ILE A 109 -15.77 -5.82 7.92
C ILE A 109 -14.78 -4.64 7.91
N ASP A 110 -14.63 -3.97 9.06
CA ASP A 110 -13.61 -2.94 9.27
C ASP A 110 -12.32 -3.56 9.83
N GLN A 111 -11.40 -3.90 8.92
CA GLN A 111 -10.14 -4.57 9.27
C GLN A 111 -9.20 -3.67 10.09
N ILE A 112 -9.24 -2.35 9.87
CA ILE A 112 -8.43 -1.40 10.66
C ILE A 112 -8.92 -1.36 12.11
N ALA A 113 -10.23 -1.28 12.32
CA ALA A 113 -10.80 -1.32 13.67
C ALA A 113 -10.48 -2.65 14.39
N GLN A 114 -10.58 -3.78 13.68
CA GLN A 114 -10.23 -5.09 14.23
C GLN A 114 -8.75 -5.19 14.64
N VAL A 115 -7.83 -4.67 13.82
CA VAL A 115 -6.40 -4.62 14.19
C VAL A 115 -6.17 -3.75 15.41
N LEU A 116 -6.79 -2.56 15.48
CA LEU A 116 -6.65 -1.68 16.65
C LEU A 116 -7.16 -2.34 17.92
N GLU A 117 -8.25 -3.10 17.84
CA GLU A 117 -8.79 -3.88 18.95
C GLU A 117 -7.81 -4.98 19.40
N GLN A 118 -7.26 -5.74 18.45
CA GLN A 118 -6.25 -6.76 18.74
C GLN A 118 -4.99 -6.15 19.37
N LEU A 119 -4.52 -5.01 18.88
CA LEU A 119 -3.35 -4.33 19.43
C LEU A 119 -3.55 -3.92 20.91
N ARG A 120 -4.77 -3.55 21.30
CA ARG A 120 -5.09 -3.14 22.67
C ARG A 120 -5.31 -4.33 23.61
N HIS A 121 -5.97 -5.37 23.13
CA HIS A 121 -6.50 -6.43 23.99
C HIS A 121 -5.84 -7.81 23.79
N ASN A 122 -5.12 -8.01 22.69
CA ASN A 122 -4.45 -9.27 22.36
C ASN A 122 -3.18 -9.03 21.51
N PRO A 123 -2.17 -8.29 22.03
CA PRO A 123 -1.01 -7.84 21.24
C PRO A 123 -0.12 -9.00 20.74
N ASP A 124 -0.17 -10.18 21.37
CA ASP A 124 0.56 -11.38 20.94
C ASP A 124 -0.12 -12.12 19.78
N SER A 125 -1.28 -11.63 19.32
CA SER A 125 -2.02 -12.21 18.21
C SER A 125 -1.18 -12.26 16.95
N ARG A 126 -1.06 -13.47 16.38
CA ARG A 126 -0.40 -13.68 15.09
C ARG A 126 -1.31 -13.41 13.90
N ARG A 127 -2.50 -12.84 14.14
CA ARG A 127 -3.60 -12.68 13.16
C ARG A 127 -3.98 -11.22 12.92
N MET A 128 -3.17 -10.26 13.36
CA MET A 128 -3.37 -8.83 13.11
C MET A 128 -3.03 -8.50 11.65
N ILE A 129 -3.95 -8.79 10.73
CA ILE A 129 -3.74 -8.71 9.29
C ILE A 129 -4.81 -7.78 8.69
N VAL A 130 -4.41 -7.00 7.71
CA VAL A 130 -5.30 -6.28 6.80
C VAL A 130 -4.98 -6.71 5.38
N SER A 131 -6.01 -7.08 4.63
CA SER A 131 -5.91 -7.43 3.21
C SER A 131 -6.70 -6.44 2.37
N ALA A 132 -6.11 -5.95 1.29
CA ALA A 132 -6.84 -5.27 0.21
C ALA A 132 -7.26 -6.25 -0.90
N TRP A 133 -6.81 -7.51 -0.84
CA TRP A 133 -7.02 -8.48 -1.93
C TRP A 133 -8.35 -9.24 -1.82
N ASN A 134 -9.45 -8.54 -2.07
CA ASN A 134 -10.75 -9.17 -2.20
C ASN A 134 -10.95 -9.72 -3.62
N VAL A 135 -10.76 -11.03 -3.78
CA VAL A 135 -10.76 -11.72 -5.07
C VAL A 135 -12.03 -11.42 -5.90
N ALA A 136 -13.19 -11.34 -5.25
CA ALA A 136 -14.46 -11.09 -5.92
C ALA A 136 -14.59 -9.64 -6.44
N ASP A 137 -13.94 -8.70 -5.76
CA ASP A 137 -14.00 -7.27 -6.09
C ASP A 137 -12.89 -6.83 -7.05
N VAL A 138 -11.79 -7.59 -7.21
CA VAL A 138 -10.65 -7.24 -8.08
C VAL A 138 -11.08 -6.80 -9.49
N PRO A 139 -12.00 -7.48 -10.21
CA PRO A 139 -12.42 -7.06 -11.54
C PRO A 139 -13.14 -5.70 -11.59
N ARG A 140 -13.61 -5.19 -10.46
CA ARG A 140 -14.32 -3.91 -10.32
C ARG A 140 -13.41 -2.76 -9.91
N MET A 141 -12.14 -3.03 -9.62
CA MET A 141 -11.18 -2.02 -9.20
C MET A 141 -10.49 -1.42 -10.43
N ALA A 142 -10.36 -0.09 -10.47
CA ALA A 142 -9.64 0.60 -11.54
C ALA A 142 -8.19 0.13 -11.67
N LEU A 143 -7.56 -0.20 -10.53
CA LEU A 143 -6.27 -0.86 -10.48
C LEU A 143 -6.27 -1.89 -9.32
N PRO A 144 -5.90 -3.16 -9.57
CA PRO A 144 -5.79 -4.14 -8.50
C PRO A 144 -4.73 -3.71 -7.46
N PRO A 145 -4.92 -3.97 -6.16
CA PRO A 145 -4.04 -3.48 -5.10
C PRO A 145 -2.59 -3.93 -5.28
N CYS A 146 -1.64 -3.00 -5.26
CA CYS A 146 -0.19 -3.29 -5.31
C CYS A 146 0.30 -3.75 -3.93
N HIS A 147 0.02 -2.96 -2.89
CA HIS A 147 0.26 -3.27 -1.48
C HIS A 147 -0.98 -3.97 -0.92
N LEU A 148 -0.99 -5.29 -1.01
CA LEU A 148 -2.22 -6.08 -0.92
C LEU A 148 -2.47 -6.71 0.45
N LEU A 149 -1.43 -6.85 1.28
CA LEU A 149 -1.54 -7.41 2.62
C LEU A 149 -0.50 -6.77 3.53
N PHE A 150 -0.90 -6.43 4.75
CA PHE A 150 0.04 -6.08 5.81
C PHE A 150 -0.35 -6.72 7.13
N GLN A 151 0.68 -7.09 7.90
CA GLN A 151 0.56 -7.76 9.18
C GLN A 151 1.29 -6.96 10.26
N PHE A 152 0.66 -6.84 11.42
CA PHE A 152 1.24 -6.23 12.61
C PHE A 152 1.77 -7.27 13.58
N TYR A 153 2.76 -6.86 14.36
CA TYR A 153 3.42 -7.70 15.36
C TYR A 153 3.89 -6.85 16.53
N VAL A 154 3.69 -7.31 17.76
CA VAL A 154 4.18 -6.65 18.97
C VAL A 154 5.21 -7.53 19.67
N ALA A 155 6.34 -6.95 20.04
CA ALA A 155 7.32 -7.58 20.93
C ALA A 155 8.08 -6.52 21.73
N SER A 156 8.33 -6.80 23.02
CA SER A 156 9.08 -5.90 23.91
C SER A 156 8.56 -4.45 23.89
N GLY A 157 7.24 -4.29 23.87
CA GLY A 157 6.58 -2.98 23.82
C GLY A 157 6.71 -2.22 22.48
N ARG A 158 7.21 -2.87 21.42
CA ARG A 158 7.41 -2.26 20.09
C ARG A 158 6.45 -2.85 19.07
N LEU A 159 5.87 -2.00 18.24
CA LEU A 159 5.02 -2.37 17.12
C LEU A 159 5.84 -2.46 15.82
N SER A 160 5.71 -3.58 15.12
CA SER A 160 6.24 -3.81 13.78
C SER A 160 5.10 -3.97 12.78
N CYS A 161 5.36 -3.62 11.51
CA CYS A 161 4.47 -3.88 10.40
C CYS A 161 5.26 -4.51 9.24
N GLN A 162 4.74 -5.58 8.66
CA GLN A 162 5.26 -6.18 7.44
C GLN A 162 4.23 -6.06 6.33
N MET A 163 4.64 -5.57 5.17
CA MET A 163 3.79 -5.44 3.99
C MET A 163 4.23 -6.42 2.91
N TYR A 164 3.26 -7.04 2.25
CA TYR A 164 3.43 -7.78 1.01
C TYR A 164 2.94 -6.93 -0.16
N GLN A 165 3.88 -6.55 -1.03
CA GLN A 165 3.59 -5.80 -2.25
C GLN A 165 3.83 -6.69 -3.47
N ARG A 166 2.75 -7.06 -4.18
CA ARG A 166 2.85 -7.99 -5.34
C ARG A 166 3.53 -7.39 -6.57
N SER A 167 3.54 -6.07 -6.67
CA SER A 167 4.04 -5.33 -7.82
C SER A 167 4.53 -3.97 -7.36
N ALA A 168 5.77 -3.65 -7.68
CA ALA A 168 6.46 -2.47 -7.19
C ALA A 168 7.15 -1.76 -8.36
N ASP A 169 6.65 -0.58 -8.72
CA ASP A 169 7.48 0.38 -9.44
C ASP A 169 8.47 0.96 -8.43
N VAL A 170 9.72 0.49 -8.48
CA VAL A 170 10.74 0.84 -7.49
C VAL A 170 11.18 2.29 -7.60
N PHE A 171 11.09 2.90 -8.78
CA PHE A 171 11.49 4.28 -8.94
C PHE A 171 10.39 5.24 -8.51
N LEU A 172 9.16 5.07 -8.99
CA LEU A 172 8.07 6.01 -8.73
C LEU A 172 7.24 5.63 -7.49
N GLY A 173 6.85 4.36 -7.38
CA GLY A 173 5.85 3.89 -6.40
C GLY A 173 6.42 3.59 -5.01
N VAL A 174 7.47 2.76 -4.93
CA VAL A 174 8.06 2.32 -3.64
C VAL A 174 8.42 3.47 -2.69
N PRO A 175 8.90 4.64 -3.15
CA PRO A 175 9.12 5.79 -2.28
C PRO A 175 7.89 6.33 -1.54
N PHE A 176 6.68 6.06 -2.05
CA PHE A 176 5.39 6.47 -1.49
C PHE A 176 4.76 5.37 -0.63
N ASN A 177 5.07 4.09 -0.90
CA ASN A 177 4.49 2.92 -0.24
C ASN A 177 5.09 2.68 1.15
#